data_AF-A0A3A8F5F0-F1
#
_entry.id   AF-A0A3A8F5F0-F1
#
_cell.length_a   1.000
_cell.length_b   1.000
_cell.length_c   1.000
_cell.angle_alpha   90.00
_cell.angle_beta   90.00
_cell.angle_gamma   90.00
#
_symmetry.space_group_name_H-M   'P 1'
#
loop_
_entity.id
_entity.type
_entity.pdbx_description
1 polymer ?
#
loop_
_entity_poly.entity_id
_entity_poly.type
_entity_poly.pdbx_seq_one_letter_code
_entity_poly.pdbx_strand_id
1 'polypeptide(L)'
;MHFKSEEEYKLWAEQQALGAIGGGIFTKEGPEDYVGAIPAIRAVLYFKEGYSDEMREAIAQCFDDYRAVAEEHLTWLWLDEPPKGAGSDSTQYKNVKPIRSIFKCYSPMKSLGFLYTSGKEKFATGAWEFSIGGASKWQIINGTYQSTLTFSMPIEWAEENTKLFIDLFINFAQRLKANHGYAGYACIISQIRDDQNEPTEAFLSRKWWAMDVGNPYLESDNLIKGIKTVNWLTAINYEWFNRIKEEEALNSELPMSWFIGYDYGTGVVIQAGTLPLGGSVEEDPLPAPYVLLNRILKPLRVEKIGSLHRGNYSTDEIPLIKGYRAEAWLKRFDIEDSEKVDYFAKLQFEPKLNSNYAFLDKRIDWER
;
A
#
# COMPACT_ATOMS: atom_id res chain seq x y z
N MET A 1 15.78 23.94 2.67
CA MET A 1 15.39 25.29 3.16
C MET A 1 14.45 25.01 4.32
N HIS A 2 14.87 25.29 5.54
CA HIS A 2 14.05 24.98 6.73
C HIS A 2 13.19 26.18 7.09
N PHE A 3 11.99 25.91 7.62
CA PHE A 3 11.14 26.94 8.22
C PHE A 3 11.78 27.43 9.51
N LYS A 4 11.74 28.75 9.74
CA LYS A 4 12.35 29.39 10.91
C LYS A 4 11.34 29.65 12.02
N SER A 5 10.04 29.57 11.74
CA SER A 5 8.96 29.77 12.71
C SER A 5 7.75 28.86 12.44
N GLU A 6 6.91 28.69 13.45
CA GLU A 6 5.64 27.98 13.34
C GLU A 6 4.65 28.71 12.40
N GLU A 7 4.71 30.04 12.36
CA GLU A 7 3.88 30.86 11.46
C GLU A 7 4.26 30.64 9.99
N GLU A 8 5.56 30.56 9.67
CA GLU A 8 6.04 30.23 8.33
C GLU A 8 5.54 28.84 7.89
N TYR A 9 5.61 27.85 8.80
CA TYR A 9 5.11 26.50 8.53
C TYR A 9 3.59 26.47 8.30
N LYS A 10 2.81 27.20 9.11
CA LYS A 10 1.35 27.29 8.97
C LYS A 10 0.96 27.89 7.62
N LEU A 11 1.58 29.01 7.24
CA LEU A 11 1.33 29.64 5.95
C LEU A 11 1.72 28.74 4.77
N TRP A 12 2.81 27.98 4.91
CA TRP A 12 3.19 26.98 3.92
C TRP A 12 2.15 25.85 3.80
N ALA A 13 1.69 25.31 4.94
CA ALA A 13 0.74 24.20 5.00
C ALA A 13 -0.61 24.57 4.38
N GLU A 14 -1.08 25.80 4.58
CA GLU A 14 -2.30 26.35 3.96
C GLU A 14 -2.26 26.36 2.41
N GLN A 15 -1.06 26.31 1.82
CA GLN A 15 -0.85 26.28 0.36
C GLN A 15 -0.64 24.86 -0.19
N GLN A 16 -0.67 23.84 0.67
CA GLN A 16 -0.51 22.44 0.29
C GLN A 16 -1.86 21.72 0.21
N ALA A 17 -1.83 20.50 -0.34
CA ALA A 17 -2.97 19.61 -0.26
C ALA A 17 -3.32 19.31 1.21
N LEU A 18 -4.61 19.05 1.48
CA LEU A 18 -5.07 18.72 2.83
C LEU A 18 -4.28 17.53 3.40
N GLY A 19 -3.79 17.67 4.62
CA GLY A 19 -3.00 16.64 5.31
C GLY A 19 -1.53 16.55 4.90
N ALA A 20 -1.04 17.39 3.99
CA ALA A 20 0.39 17.44 3.66
C ALA A 20 1.23 17.88 4.87
N ILE A 21 2.36 17.19 5.08
CA ILE A 21 3.29 17.43 6.18
C ILE A 21 4.66 17.79 5.62
N GLY A 22 5.28 18.81 6.20
CA GLY A 22 6.60 19.29 5.79
C GLY A 22 7.67 18.20 5.97
N GLY A 23 8.56 18.11 4.99
CA GLY A 23 9.58 17.08 5.01
C GLY A 23 10.59 17.29 6.14
N GLY A 24 11.02 16.20 6.76
CA GLY A 24 11.96 16.28 7.88
C GLY A 24 11.41 16.94 9.15
N ILE A 25 10.09 17.06 9.34
CA ILE A 25 9.48 17.74 10.50
C ILE A 25 9.99 17.24 11.85
N PHE A 26 10.35 15.96 11.94
CA PHE A 26 10.88 15.33 13.15
C PHE A 26 12.40 15.21 13.16
N THR A 27 13.14 15.71 12.16
CA THR A 27 14.60 15.72 12.21
C THR A 27 15.10 16.88 13.09
N LYS A 28 16.39 16.86 13.42
CA LYS A 28 17.02 17.90 14.27
C LYS A 28 16.95 19.29 13.65
N GLU A 29 17.02 19.37 12.33
CA GLU A 29 17.00 20.60 11.56
C GLU A 29 15.60 21.21 11.43
N GLY A 30 14.56 20.43 11.74
CA GLY A 30 13.16 20.84 11.62
C GLY A 30 12.61 20.77 10.19
N PRO A 31 11.34 21.15 10.00
CA PRO A 31 10.65 20.97 8.73
C PRO A 31 11.29 21.78 7.60
N GLU A 32 11.40 21.16 6.44
CA GLU A 32 11.84 21.73 5.18
C GLU A 32 10.66 22.11 4.28
N ASP A 33 10.88 23.09 3.39
CA ASP A 33 9.93 23.58 2.39
C ASP A 33 9.74 22.59 1.23
N TYR A 34 9.14 21.44 1.54
CA TYR A 34 8.61 20.46 0.60
C TYR A 34 7.64 19.51 1.31
N VAL A 35 6.74 18.86 0.56
CA VAL A 35 5.86 17.81 1.12
C VAL A 35 6.66 16.52 1.29
N GLY A 36 6.96 16.14 2.53
CA GLY A 36 7.71 14.93 2.83
C GLY A 36 6.83 13.74 3.25
N ALA A 37 5.60 14.01 3.66
CA ALA A 37 4.62 12.99 4.02
C ALA A 37 3.19 13.47 3.72
N ILE A 38 2.30 12.57 3.32
CA ILE A 38 0.88 12.86 3.09
C ILE A 38 0.01 11.61 3.33
N PRO A 39 -1.09 11.69 4.10
CA PRO A 39 -2.06 10.60 4.23
C PRO A 39 -2.75 10.29 2.90
N ALA A 40 -2.91 9.01 2.60
CA ALA A 40 -3.54 8.53 1.37
C ALA A 40 -4.16 7.14 1.58
N ILE A 41 -4.93 6.67 0.60
CA ILE A 41 -5.22 5.24 0.46
C ILE A 41 -4.18 4.64 -0.47
N ARG A 42 -3.38 3.69 0.05
CA ARG A 42 -2.35 2.97 -0.71
C ARG A 42 -2.81 1.55 -0.97
N ALA A 43 -2.65 1.11 -2.20
CA ALA A 43 -2.72 -0.29 -2.61
C ALA A 43 -1.32 -0.83 -2.89
N VAL A 44 -1.13 -2.10 -2.55
CA VAL A 44 0.12 -2.85 -2.71
C VAL A 44 -0.22 -4.23 -3.27
N LEU A 45 0.46 -4.62 -4.36
CA LEU A 45 0.34 -5.94 -4.97
C LEU A 45 1.72 -6.57 -5.13
N TYR A 46 1.85 -7.82 -4.72
CA TYR A 46 3.05 -8.63 -4.85
C TYR A 46 2.83 -9.71 -5.90
N PHE A 47 3.71 -9.77 -6.89
CA PHE A 47 3.58 -10.68 -8.03
C PHE A 47 4.94 -11.20 -8.49
N LYS A 48 4.95 -12.25 -9.31
CA LYS A 48 6.19 -12.83 -9.83
C LYS A 48 6.58 -12.17 -11.16
N GLU A 49 7.88 -12.21 -11.46
CA GLU A 49 8.41 -11.97 -12.81
C GLU A 49 8.20 -10.57 -13.43
N GLY A 50 8.37 -9.47 -12.68
CA GLY A 50 8.34 -8.11 -13.26
C GLY A 50 9.34 -7.85 -14.40
N TYR A 51 10.28 -8.77 -14.65
CA TYR A 51 11.19 -8.72 -15.79
C TYR A 51 10.59 -9.21 -17.12
N SER A 52 9.51 -10.01 -17.10
CA SER A 52 9.01 -10.69 -18.29
C SER A 52 8.22 -9.72 -19.19
N ASP A 53 8.19 -10.00 -20.50
CA ASP A 53 7.46 -9.15 -21.45
C ASP A 53 5.95 -9.14 -21.16
N GLU A 54 5.40 -10.29 -20.75
CA GLU A 54 4.00 -10.42 -20.33
C GLU A 54 3.69 -9.53 -19.13
N MET A 55 4.51 -9.60 -18.07
CA MET A 55 4.28 -8.80 -16.86
C MET A 55 4.56 -7.32 -17.10
N ARG A 56 5.51 -6.95 -17.96
CA ARG A 56 5.74 -5.56 -18.34
C ARG A 56 4.56 -4.97 -19.11
N GLU A 57 3.92 -5.73 -19.98
CA GLU A 57 2.68 -5.29 -20.62
C GLU A 57 1.54 -5.18 -19.61
N ALA A 58 1.40 -6.14 -18.69
CA ALA A 58 0.42 -6.08 -17.61
C ALA A 58 0.60 -4.82 -16.74
N ILE A 59 1.83 -4.52 -16.33
CA ILE A 59 2.19 -3.30 -15.59
C ILE A 59 1.83 -2.05 -16.40
N ALA A 60 2.12 -2.03 -17.71
CA ALA A 60 1.78 -0.91 -18.56
C ALA A 60 0.26 -0.67 -18.66
N GLN A 61 -0.53 -1.74 -18.72
CA GLN A 61 -2.00 -1.64 -18.69
C GLN A 61 -2.52 -1.15 -17.34
N CYS A 62 -1.94 -1.61 -16.23
CA CYS A 62 -2.25 -1.05 -14.91
C CYS A 62 -1.95 0.45 -14.85
N PHE A 63 -0.82 0.87 -15.42
CA PHE A 63 -0.47 2.28 -15.47
C PHE A 63 -1.42 3.10 -16.38
N ASP A 64 -1.89 2.54 -17.50
CA ASP A 64 -2.87 3.21 -18.36
C ASP A 64 -4.18 3.49 -17.61
N ASP A 65 -4.69 2.52 -16.86
CA ASP A 65 -5.90 2.68 -16.05
C ASP A 65 -5.69 3.67 -14.90
N TYR A 66 -4.52 3.63 -14.25
CA TYR A 66 -4.18 4.61 -13.22
C TYR A 66 -4.09 6.03 -13.80
N ARG A 67 -3.47 6.19 -14.98
CA ARG A 67 -3.38 7.48 -15.67
C ARG A 67 -4.75 8.05 -16.03
N ALA A 68 -5.71 7.20 -16.38
CA ALA A 68 -7.07 7.65 -16.71
C ALA A 68 -7.72 8.49 -15.60
N VAL A 69 -7.25 8.34 -14.35
CA VAL A 69 -7.71 9.15 -13.20
C VAL A 69 -6.66 10.10 -12.64
N ALA A 70 -5.37 9.75 -12.74
CA ALA A 70 -4.29 10.48 -12.06
C ALA A 70 -3.49 11.44 -12.97
N GLU A 71 -3.67 11.38 -14.29
CA GLU A 71 -2.78 12.05 -15.26
C GLU A 71 -2.58 13.55 -14.99
N GLU A 72 -3.64 14.28 -14.64
CA GLU A 72 -3.56 15.72 -14.37
C GLU A 72 -2.78 16.07 -13.09
N HIS A 73 -2.56 15.09 -12.22
CA HIS A 73 -1.85 15.26 -10.94
C HIS A 73 -0.37 14.89 -11.02
N LEU A 74 0.04 14.08 -12.00
CA LEU A 74 1.40 13.57 -12.08
C LEU A 74 2.40 14.65 -12.52
N THR A 75 3.47 14.82 -11.75
CA THR A 75 4.46 15.89 -11.93
C THR A 75 5.83 15.34 -12.29
N TRP A 76 6.22 14.18 -11.75
CA TRP A 76 7.54 13.59 -11.94
C TRP A 76 7.50 12.08 -12.14
N LEU A 77 8.46 11.58 -12.92
CA LEU A 77 8.88 10.18 -12.96
C LEU A 77 10.31 10.08 -12.43
N TRP A 78 10.53 9.15 -11.50
CA TRP A 78 11.84 8.66 -11.11
C TRP A 78 12.09 7.27 -11.64
N LEU A 79 13.32 7.05 -12.10
CA LEU A 79 13.83 5.76 -12.55
C LEU A 79 15.06 5.41 -11.72
N ASP A 80 15.07 4.21 -11.17
CA ASP A 80 16.25 3.65 -10.50
C ASP A 80 17.25 3.15 -11.54
N GLU A 81 18.45 3.74 -11.53
CA GLU A 81 19.56 3.48 -12.45
C GLU A 81 19.12 3.22 -13.92
N PRO A 82 18.47 4.18 -14.62
CA PRO A 82 17.88 3.93 -15.93
C PRO A 82 18.93 3.46 -16.97
N PRO A 83 18.63 2.43 -17.77
CA PRO A 83 19.49 2.04 -18.88
C PRO A 83 19.50 3.12 -19.97
N LYS A 84 20.55 3.09 -20.81
CA LYS A 84 20.69 4.03 -21.92
C LYS A 84 19.42 4.04 -22.79
N GLY A 85 18.81 5.21 -22.95
CA GLY A 85 17.61 5.42 -23.75
C GLY A 85 16.29 5.45 -22.96
N ALA A 86 16.28 4.99 -21.71
CA ALA A 86 15.08 5.01 -20.86
C ALA A 86 14.69 6.44 -20.43
N GLY A 87 15.67 7.32 -20.22
CA GLY A 87 15.47 8.67 -19.72
C GLY A 87 16.56 9.03 -18.71
N SER A 88 16.37 10.13 -18.01
CA SER A 88 17.18 10.48 -16.83
C SER A 88 16.55 9.92 -15.57
N ASP A 89 17.31 9.83 -14.48
CA ASP A 89 16.87 9.34 -13.17
C ASP A 89 15.64 10.08 -12.64
N SER A 90 15.48 11.36 -13.02
CA SER A 90 14.30 12.16 -12.73
C SER A 90 13.89 12.96 -13.96
N THR A 91 12.61 12.88 -14.33
CA THR A 91 12.03 13.55 -15.50
C THR A 91 10.68 14.15 -15.15
N GLN A 92 10.43 15.41 -15.54
CA GLN A 92 9.10 16.01 -15.43
C GLN A 92 8.09 15.21 -16.26
N TYR A 93 6.93 14.91 -15.68
CA TYR A 93 5.95 13.99 -16.26
C TYR A 93 5.55 14.34 -17.71
N LYS A 94 5.33 15.63 -18.01
CA LYS A 94 5.03 16.11 -19.38
C LYS A 94 6.08 15.75 -20.44
N ASN A 95 7.31 15.44 -20.03
CA ASN A 95 8.43 15.09 -20.90
C ASN A 95 8.74 13.58 -20.87
N VAL A 96 7.95 12.79 -20.13
CA VAL A 96 8.17 11.35 -19.97
C VAL A 96 7.76 10.61 -21.23
N LYS A 97 8.59 9.64 -21.62
CA LYS A 97 8.28 8.73 -22.73
C LYS A 97 7.18 7.75 -22.31
N PRO A 98 6.35 7.25 -23.23
CA PRO A 98 5.39 6.20 -22.90
C PRO A 98 6.06 5.01 -22.20
N ILE A 99 5.46 4.49 -21.11
CA ILE A 99 6.06 3.46 -20.25
C ILE A 99 6.54 2.23 -21.04
N ARG A 100 5.75 1.79 -22.04
CA ARG A 100 6.10 0.68 -22.94
C ARG A 100 7.37 0.93 -23.74
N SER A 101 7.66 2.18 -24.10
CA SER A 101 8.90 2.55 -24.79
C SER A 101 10.10 2.48 -23.85
N ILE A 102 9.91 2.85 -22.58
CA ILE A 102 10.93 2.75 -21.53
C ILE A 102 11.26 1.27 -21.26
N PHE A 103 10.25 0.41 -21.13
CA PHE A 103 10.45 -1.03 -20.89
C PHE A 103 11.27 -1.73 -21.97
N LYS A 104 11.19 -1.30 -23.24
CA LYS A 104 12.04 -1.83 -24.33
C LYS A 104 13.54 -1.56 -24.12
N CYS A 105 13.91 -0.59 -23.27
CA CYS A 105 15.30 -0.31 -22.93
C CYS A 105 15.84 -1.23 -21.82
N TYR A 106 14.99 -1.96 -21.10
CA TYR A 106 15.41 -2.81 -19.98
C TYR A 106 15.64 -4.25 -20.44
N SER A 107 16.83 -4.77 -20.16
CA SER A 107 17.10 -6.21 -20.25
C SER A 107 16.29 -6.97 -19.18
N PRO A 108 15.91 -8.24 -19.41
CA PRO A 108 15.36 -9.13 -18.38
C PRO A 108 16.26 -9.31 -17.14
N MET A 109 17.57 -9.06 -17.29
CA MET A 109 18.55 -9.18 -16.18
C MET A 109 18.62 -7.93 -15.30
N LYS A 110 17.95 -6.84 -15.67
CA LYS A 110 17.96 -5.59 -14.91
C LYS A 110 16.63 -5.45 -14.16
N SER A 111 16.72 -5.11 -12.88
CA SER A 111 15.56 -4.75 -12.06
C SER A 111 14.91 -3.46 -12.59
N LEU A 112 13.62 -3.30 -12.30
CA LEU A 112 12.86 -2.08 -12.59
C LEU A 112 12.62 -1.34 -11.28
N GLY A 113 12.94 -0.05 -11.24
CA GLY A 113 12.49 0.87 -10.20
C GLY A 113 11.85 2.08 -10.86
N PHE A 114 10.55 2.26 -10.67
CA PHE A 114 9.78 3.37 -11.23
C PHE A 114 8.97 4.02 -10.12
N LEU A 115 8.91 5.34 -10.12
CA LEU A 115 8.05 6.10 -9.23
C LEU A 115 7.46 7.29 -9.99
N TYR A 116 6.17 7.22 -10.29
CA TYR A 116 5.37 8.36 -10.71
C TYR A 116 4.75 8.99 -9.47
N THR A 117 4.83 10.32 -9.32
CA THR A 117 4.32 11.03 -8.14
C THR A 117 3.70 12.36 -8.53
N SER A 118 2.80 12.87 -7.68
CA SER A 118 2.26 14.23 -7.73
C SER A 118 3.01 15.23 -6.84
N GLY A 119 4.22 14.91 -6.35
CA GLY A 119 5.05 15.83 -5.58
C GLY A 119 5.39 17.10 -6.37
N LYS A 120 5.27 18.29 -5.79
CA LYS A 120 5.56 19.56 -6.49
C LYS A 120 7.05 19.63 -6.87
N GLU A 121 7.93 19.46 -5.90
CA GLU A 121 9.36 19.35 -6.09
C GLU A 121 9.73 17.94 -6.53
N LYS A 122 10.83 17.79 -7.27
CA LYS A 122 11.29 16.48 -7.75
C LYS A 122 11.47 15.45 -6.62
N PHE A 123 11.83 15.88 -5.42
CA PHE A 123 12.08 15.00 -4.27
C PHE A 123 10.91 15.00 -3.27
N ALA A 124 9.81 15.69 -3.55
CA ALA A 124 8.62 15.69 -2.70
C ALA A 124 7.74 14.49 -3.00
N THR A 125 6.88 14.15 -2.05
CA THR A 125 5.82 13.17 -2.24
C THR A 125 4.47 13.84 -2.52
N GLY A 126 3.48 13.03 -2.87
CA GLY A 126 2.10 13.46 -3.10
C GLY A 126 1.16 12.27 -2.95
N ALA A 127 -0.14 12.54 -2.78
CA ALA A 127 -1.13 11.50 -2.54
C ALA A 127 -1.36 10.62 -3.79
N TRP A 128 -1.06 11.13 -4.99
CA TRP A 128 -1.09 10.35 -6.23
C TRP A 128 0.30 9.79 -6.50
N GLU A 129 0.47 8.49 -6.25
CA GLU A 129 1.71 7.76 -6.50
C GLU A 129 1.41 6.48 -7.30
N PHE A 130 2.30 6.12 -8.21
CA PHE A 130 2.34 4.80 -8.84
C PHE A 130 3.79 4.33 -8.91
N SER A 131 4.12 3.25 -8.18
CA SER A 131 5.47 2.73 -8.07
C SER A 131 5.57 1.27 -8.48
N ILE A 132 6.69 0.92 -9.11
CA ILE A 132 6.99 -0.44 -9.56
C ILE A 132 8.36 -0.83 -9.04
N GLY A 133 8.43 -1.95 -8.33
CA GLY A 133 9.66 -2.67 -8.02
C GLY A 133 9.68 -4.00 -8.77
N GLY A 134 10.27 -4.03 -9.97
CA GLY A 134 10.32 -5.23 -10.80
C GLY A 134 11.58 -6.05 -10.54
N ALA A 135 11.43 -7.26 -10.01
CA ALA A 135 12.54 -8.18 -9.82
C ALA A 135 13.10 -8.67 -11.17
N SER A 136 14.42 -8.70 -11.31
CA SER A 136 15.11 -9.24 -12.49
C SER A 136 14.96 -10.75 -12.60
N LYS A 137 15.24 -11.31 -13.79
CA LYS A 137 15.22 -12.76 -14.01
C LYS A 137 16.17 -13.52 -13.08
N TRP A 138 17.36 -12.99 -12.81
CA TRP A 138 18.32 -13.62 -11.89
C TRP A 138 17.79 -13.68 -10.46
N GLN A 139 17.19 -12.58 -9.99
CA GLN A 139 16.58 -12.49 -8.67
C GLN A 139 15.43 -13.49 -8.49
N ILE A 140 14.58 -13.65 -9.50
CA ILE A 140 13.48 -14.63 -9.48
C ILE A 140 14.01 -16.08 -9.50
N ILE A 141 15.01 -16.40 -10.34
CA ILE A 141 15.58 -17.76 -10.42
C ILE A 141 16.21 -18.19 -9.09
N ASN A 142 16.83 -17.26 -8.37
CA ASN A 142 17.39 -17.53 -7.05
C ASN A 142 16.32 -17.70 -5.96
N GLY A 143 15.05 -17.40 -6.26
CA GLY A 143 13.92 -17.56 -5.34
C GLY A 143 13.93 -16.60 -4.15
N THR A 144 14.71 -15.53 -4.22
CA THR A 144 14.90 -14.58 -3.11
C THR A 144 14.10 -13.31 -3.24
N TYR A 145 13.48 -13.05 -4.39
CA TYR A 145 12.74 -11.81 -4.67
C TYR A 145 11.35 -12.06 -5.25
N GLN A 146 10.48 -11.08 -5.09
CA GLN A 146 9.27 -10.92 -5.88
C GLN A 146 9.12 -9.47 -6.32
N SER A 147 8.23 -9.22 -7.28
CA SER A 147 7.96 -7.89 -7.79
C SER A 147 6.82 -7.22 -7.02
N THR A 148 6.82 -5.90 -7.01
CA THR A 148 5.82 -5.07 -6.34
C THR A 148 5.26 -4.02 -7.29
N LEU A 149 3.96 -3.75 -7.14
CA LEU A 149 3.31 -2.59 -7.70
C LEU A 149 2.54 -1.91 -6.57
N THR A 150 2.73 -0.61 -6.42
CA THR A 150 1.92 0.21 -5.51
C THR A 150 1.24 1.32 -6.28
N PHE A 151 0.06 1.71 -5.82
CA PHE A 151 -0.55 2.96 -6.23
C PHE A 151 -1.27 3.62 -5.06
N SER A 152 -1.40 4.94 -5.08
CA SER A 152 -2.11 5.69 -4.06
C SER A 152 -2.93 6.82 -4.63
N MET A 153 -3.94 7.20 -3.86
CA MET A 153 -4.89 8.28 -4.16
C MET A 153 -5.22 9.03 -2.87
N PRO A 154 -5.63 10.32 -2.95
CA PRO A 154 -6.15 11.04 -1.79
C PRO A 154 -7.28 10.28 -1.10
N ILE A 155 -7.38 10.39 0.23
CA ILE A 155 -8.42 9.71 1.02
C ILE A 155 -9.81 10.09 0.52
N GLU A 156 -10.10 11.39 0.44
CA GLU A 156 -11.39 11.90 -0.02
C GLU A 156 -11.75 11.35 -1.40
N TRP A 157 -10.79 11.35 -2.35
CA TRP A 157 -11.02 10.80 -3.68
C TRP A 157 -11.37 9.32 -3.64
N ALA A 158 -10.62 8.52 -2.86
CA ALA A 158 -10.86 7.08 -2.74
C ALA A 158 -12.21 6.76 -2.09
N GLU A 159 -12.66 7.56 -1.12
CA GLU A 159 -13.98 7.39 -0.50
C GLU A 159 -15.12 7.78 -1.47
N GLU A 160 -15.00 8.92 -2.15
CA GLU A 160 -15.98 9.36 -3.16
C GLU A 160 -16.04 8.42 -4.36
N ASN A 161 -14.91 7.80 -4.72
CA ASN A 161 -14.76 6.90 -5.88
C ASN A 161 -14.50 5.45 -5.45
N THR A 162 -15.09 5.03 -4.32
CA THR A 162 -14.85 3.73 -3.67
C THR A 162 -14.83 2.56 -4.65
N LYS A 163 -15.87 2.43 -5.49
CA LYS A 163 -15.98 1.33 -6.45
C LYS A 163 -14.91 1.36 -7.53
N LEU A 164 -14.47 2.54 -7.95
CA LEU A 164 -13.40 2.68 -8.94
C LEU A 164 -12.05 2.25 -8.35
N PHE A 165 -11.77 2.63 -7.10
CA PHE A 165 -10.57 2.15 -6.40
C PHE A 165 -10.57 0.62 -6.27
N ILE A 166 -11.70 0.03 -5.85
CA ILE A 166 -11.85 -1.43 -5.73
C ILE A 166 -11.64 -2.11 -7.09
N ASP A 167 -12.24 -1.58 -8.16
CA ASP A 167 -12.12 -2.16 -9.51
C ASP A 167 -10.67 -2.10 -10.02
N LEU A 168 -9.97 -0.98 -9.80
CA LEU A 168 -8.54 -0.87 -10.11
C LEU A 168 -7.72 -1.92 -9.36
N PHE A 169 -7.95 -2.09 -8.05
CA PHE A 169 -7.23 -3.08 -7.25
C PHE A 169 -7.47 -4.51 -7.75
N ILE A 170 -8.72 -4.88 -8.03
CA ILE A 170 -9.08 -6.21 -8.58
C ILE A 170 -8.43 -6.42 -9.96
N ASN A 171 -8.58 -5.45 -10.86
CA ASN A 171 -8.05 -5.55 -12.23
C ASN A 171 -6.52 -5.65 -12.22
N PHE A 172 -5.84 -4.92 -11.32
CA PHE A 172 -4.39 -4.98 -11.21
C PHE A 172 -3.95 -6.33 -10.62
N ALA A 173 -4.65 -6.83 -9.61
CA ALA A 173 -4.38 -8.16 -9.05
C ALA A 173 -4.54 -9.25 -10.12
N GLN A 174 -5.58 -9.17 -10.95
CA GLN A 174 -5.82 -10.09 -12.07
C GLN A 174 -4.70 -10.03 -13.12
N ARG A 175 -4.38 -8.85 -13.64
CA ARG A 175 -3.38 -8.68 -14.71
C ARG A 175 -1.99 -9.11 -14.27
N LEU A 176 -1.64 -8.79 -13.02
CA LEU A 176 -0.35 -9.15 -12.44
C LEU A 176 -0.29 -10.59 -11.94
N LYS A 177 -1.42 -11.33 -11.93
CA LYS A 177 -1.52 -12.65 -11.30
C LYS A 177 -0.96 -12.62 -9.88
N ALA A 178 -1.40 -11.63 -9.10
CA ALA A 178 -0.82 -11.32 -7.79
C ALA A 178 -0.85 -12.56 -6.88
N ASN A 179 0.24 -12.77 -6.14
CA ASN A 179 0.27 -13.79 -5.09
C ASN A 179 -0.55 -13.32 -3.89
N HIS A 180 -0.37 -12.04 -3.54
CA HIS A 180 -1.11 -11.37 -2.49
C HIS A 180 -0.96 -9.85 -2.59
N GLY A 181 -1.70 -9.14 -1.77
CA GLY A 181 -1.63 -7.69 -1.67
C GLY A 181 -2.66 -7.16 -0.69
N TYR A 182 -2.64 -5.86 -0.46
CA TYR A 182 -3.58 -5.20 0.42
C TYR A 182 -3.76 -3.73 0.01
N ALA A 183 -4.86 -3.13 0.43
CA ALA A 183 -5.07 -1.69 0.29
C ALA A 183 -5.79 -1.09 1.49
N GLY A 184 -5.43 0.14 1.87
CA GLY A 184 -6.04 0.87 2.98
C GLY A 184 -5.30 2.17 3.27
N TYR A 185 -5.54 2.74 4.45
CA TYR A 185 -4.85 3.96 4.90
C TYR A 185 -3.33 3.73 4.91
N ALA A 186 -2.59 4.75 4.50
CA ALA A 186 -1.14 4.82 4.61
C ALA A 186 -0.67 6.26 4.73
N CYS A 187 0.58 6.44 5.11
CA CYS A 187 1.31 7.69 4.94
C CYS A 187 2.28 7.53 3.77
N ILE A 188 2.06 8.24 2.66
CA ILE A 188 3.02 8.26 1.57
C ILE A 188 4.13 9.22 1.96
N ILE A 189 5.36 8.72 2.09
CA ILE A 189 6.54 9.53 2.36
C ILE A 189 7.33 9.77 1.08
N SER A 190 8.21 10.77 1.07
CA SER A 190 9.17 10.94 -0.02
C SER A 190 10.12 9.75 -0.07
N GLN A 191 10.00 8.91 -1.11
CA GLN A 191 10.92 7.78 -1.33
C GLN A 191 12.34 8.25 -1.71
N ILE A 192 12.48 9.49 -2.19
CA ILE A 192 13.78 10.08 -2.57
C ILE A 192 14.53 10.61 -1.32
N ARG A 193 13.80 10.86 -0.23
CA ARG A 193 14.31 11.37 1.04
C ARG A 193 13.66 10.59 2.20
N ASP A 194 13.61 9.27 2.09
CA ASP A 194 12.94 8.38 3.04
C ASP A 194 13.52 8.54 4.46
N ASP A 195 14.84 8.56 4.59
CA ASP A 195 15.56 8.74 5.87
C ASP A 195 15.06 9.95 6.68
N GLN A 196 14.68 11.04 6.02
CA GLN A 196 14.17 12.26 6.68
C GLN A 196 12.69 12.15 7.06
N ASN A 197 11.93 11.26 6.42
CA ASN A 197 10.46 11.26 6.47
C ASN A 197 9.86 9.99 7.11
N GLU A 198 10.61 8.90 7.23
CA GLU A 198 10.22 7.72 8.02
C GLU A 198 9.86 8.03 9.49
N PRO A 199 10.51 9.00 10.18
CA PRO A 199 10.04 9.43 11.50
C PRO A 199 8.59 9.95 11.48
N THR A 200 8.16 10.62 10.41
CA THR A 200 6.79 11.11 10.26
C THR A 200 5.82 9.95 10.10
N GLU A 201 6.14 8.96 9.28
CA GLU A 201 5.35 7.73 9.16
C GLU A 201 5.26 6.98 10.51
N ALA A 202 6.37 6.87 11.25
CA ALA A 202 6.43 6.25 12.58
C ALA A 202 5.55 6.99 13.60
N PHE A 203 5.54 8.32 13.57
CA PHE A 203 4.70 9.13 14.44
C PHE A 203 3.23 8.89 14.13
N LEU A 204 2.85 8.98 12.84
CA LEU A 204 1.47 8.80 12.43
C LEU A 204 0.99 7.37 12.71
N SER A 205 1.85 6.34 12.63
CA SER A 205 1.43 4.93 12.84
C SER A 205 0.96 4.65 14.26
N ARG A 206 1.28 5.55 15.19
CA ARG A 206 0.85 5.52 16.58
C ARG A 206 -0.47 6.24 16.78
N LYS A 207 -0.91 7.04 15.81
CA LYS A 207 -2.19 7.75 15.78
C LYS A 207 -3.24 6.99 14.96
N TRP A 208 -2.82 6.37 13.87
CA TRP A 208 -3.65 5.54 12.99
C TRP A 208 -3.08 4.12 12.93
N TRP A 209 -3.54 3.29 13.86
CA TRP A 209 -3.03 1.93 14.09
C TRP A 209 -3.30 0.97 12.93
N ALA A 210 -4.36 1.18 12.15
CA ALA A 210 -4.69 0.28 11.06
C ALA A 210 -3.93 0.59 9.76
N MET A 211 -3.24 1.72 9.68
CA MET A 211 -2.56 2.14 8.46
C MET A 211 -1.40 1.21 8.08
N ASP A 212 -1.15 1.08 6.79
CA ASP A 212 0.04 0.45 6.24
C ASP A 212 1.28 1.34 6.41
N VAL A 213 2.41 0.71 6.74
CA VAL A 213 3.67 1.38 7.10
C VAL A 213 4.86 0.71 6.43
N GLY A 214 5.80 1.51 5.95
CA GLY A 214 7.08 1.04 5.39
C GLY A 214 7.09 1.05 3.87
N ASN A 215 8.12 0.42 3.30
CA ASN A 215 8.36 0.38 1.86
C ASN A 215 8.08 -1.03 1.30
N PRO A 216 6.98 -1.23 0.57
CA PRO A 216 6.60 -2.53 0.04
C PRO A 216 7.67 -3.22 -0.83
N TYR A 217 8.45 -2.46 -1.61
CA TYR A 217 9.52 -3.02 -2.43
C TYR A 217 10.63 -3.61 -1.56
N LEU A 218 11.04 -2.89 -0.52
CA LEU A 218 12.12 -3.28 0.39
C LEU A 218 11.75 -4.44 1.32
N GLU A 219 10.46 -4.69 1.50
CA GLU A 219 9.89 -5.79 2.30
C GLU A 219 9.58 -7.04 1.47
N SER A 220 9.55 -6.91 0.14
CA SER A 220 9.00 -7.92 -0.77
C SER A 220 9.63 -9.31 -0.62
N ASP A 221 10.94 -9.39 -0.38
CA ASP A 221 11.69 -10.64 -0.22
C ASP A 221 11.21 -11.46 0.99
N ASN A 222 10.80 -10.78 2.07
CA ASN A 222 10.30 -11.41 3.28
C ASN A 222 8.86 -11.92 3.12
N LEU A 223 8.18 -11.55 2.03
CA LEU A 223 6.75 -11.80 1.79
C LEU A 223 6.49 -12.85 0.70
N ILE A 224 7.50 -13.63 0.31
CA ILE A 224 7.36 -14.63 -0.76
C ILE A 224 6.45 -15.80 -0.33
N LYS A 225 6.46 -16.11 0.97
CA LYS A 225 5.77 -17.29 1.55
C LYS A 225 4.61 -16.93 2.48
N GLY A 226 4.20 -15.67 2.49
CA GLY A 226 3.12 -15.22 3.36
C GLY A 226 2.79 -13.75 3.17
N ILE A 227 1.74 -13.32 3.85
CA ILE A 227 1.23 -11.94 3.79
C ILE A 227 1.86 -11.07 4.87
N LYS A 228 1.95 -9.77 4.60
CA LYS A 228 2.39 -8.77 5.59
C LYS A 228 1.29 -8.51 6.61
N THR A 229 0.09 -8.23 6.12
CA THR A 229 -1.03 -7.77 6.93
C THR A 229 -2.34 -7.96 6.16
N VAL A 230 -3.45 -7.70 6.85
CA VAL A 230 -4.78 -7.52 6.25
C VAL A 230 -5.13 -6.04 6.30
N ASN A 231 -5.99 -5.60 5.39
CA ASN A 231 -6.49 -4.22 5.38
C ASN A 231 -7.86 -4.18 4.70
N TRP A 232 -8.38 -2.97 4.40
CA TRP A 232 -9.66 -2.74 3.74
C TRP A 232 -9.90 -3.69 2.58
N LEU A 233 -8.93 -3.78 1.66
CA LEU A 233 -8.88 -4.80 0.62
C LEU A 233 -7.69 -5.71 0.90
N THR A 234 -7.87 -7.01 0.77
CA THR A 234 -6.79 -8.00 0.93
C THR A 234 -6.87 -9.02 -0.19
N ALA A 235 -5.87 -9.03 -1.08
CA ALA A 235 -5.73 -10.01 -2.15
C ALA A 235 -4.91 -11.20 -1.66
N ILE A 236 -5.36 -12.41 -1.94
CA ILE A 236 -4.64 -13.66 -1.68
C ILE A 236 -4.88 -14.65 -2.82
N ASN A 237 -3.85 -15.39 -3.23
CA ASN A 237 -3.97 -16.37 -4.29
C ASN A 237 -4.84 -17.57 -3.84
N TYR A 238 -5.34 -18.35 -4.81
CA TYR A 238 -6.17 -19.52 -4.50
C TYR A 238 -5.43 -20.62 -3.75
N GLU A 239 -4.12 -20.76 -3.95
CA GLU A 239 -3.31 -21.74 -3.21
C GLU A 239 -3.41 -21.49 -1.70
N TRP A 240 -3.28 -20.24 -1.26
CA TRP A 240 -3.36 -19.87 0.16
C TRP A 240 -4.80 -19.76 0.65
N PHE A 241 -5.70 -19.20 -0.17
CA PHE A 241 -7.10 -19.06 0.20
C PHE A 241 -7.79 -20.41 0.42
N ASN A 242 -7.53 -21.40 -0.44
CA ASN A 242 -8.17 -22.72 -0.33
C ASN A 242 -7.77 -23.43 0.97
N ARG A 243 -6.53 -23.28 1.42
CA ARG A 243 -6.08 -23.82 2.72
C ARG A 243 -6.88 -23.23 3.88
N ILE A 244 -7.11 -21.92 3.87
CA ILE A 244 -7.93 -21.24 4.88
C ILE A 244 -9.40 -21.68 4.76
N LYS A 245 -9.94 -21.75 3.55
CA LYS A 245 -11.33 -22.18 3.30
C LYS A 245 -11.61 -23.59 3.82
N GLU A 246 -10.64 -24.50 3.73
CA GLU A 246 -10.77 -25.88 4.19
C GLU A 246 -10.71 -26.01 5.73
N GLU A 247 -9.97 -25.11 6.39
CA GLU A 247 -9.76 -25.13 7.85
C GLU A 247 -10.80 -24.30 8.63
N GLU A 248 -11.35 -23.26 8.00
CA GLU A 248 -12.22 -22.27 8.66
C GLU A 248 -13.66 -22.29 8.11
N ALA A 249 -14.63 -22.10 9.00
CA ALA A 249 -16.02 -21.91 8.63
C ALA A 249 -16.27 -20.47 8.13
N LEU A 250 -15.74 -20.11 6.96
CA LEU A 250 -15.71 -18.73 6.45
C LEU A 250 -17.07 -18.01 6.47
N ASN A 251 -18.18 -18.71 6.26
CA ASN A 251 -19.53 -18.12 6.33
C ASN A 251 -19.90 -17.59 7.73
N SER A 252 -19.47 -18.27 8.79
CA SER A 252 -19.68 -17.79 10.18
C SER A 252 -18.62 -16.78 10.59
N GLU A 253 -17.40 -16.91 10.07
CA GLU A 253 -16.26 -16.10 10.47
C GLU A 253 -16.19 -14.75 9.76
N LEU A 254 -16.66 -14.68 8.52
CA LEU A 254 -16.71 -13.49 7.68
C LEU A 254 -18.16 -13.25 7.22
N PRO A 255 -19.04 -12.76 8.11
CA PRO A 255 -20.45 -12.57 7.80
C PRO A 255 -20.62 -11.62 6.64
N MET A 256 -21.32 -12.08 5.61
CA MET A 256 -21.24 -11.41 4.32
C MET A 256 -22.03 -10.08 4.23
N SER A 257 -22.54 -9.59 5.36
CA SER A 257 -23.04 -8.21 5.50
C SER A 257 -21.91 -7.19 5.62
N TRP A 258 -20.71 -7.59 6.02
CA TRP A 258 -19.53 -6.72 6.17
C TRP A 258 -18.33 -7.17 5.33
N PHE A 259 -18.35 -8.42 4.86
CA PHE A 259 -17.30 -8.98 4.03
C PHE A 259 -17.83 -9.40 2.65
N ILE A 260 -17.02 -9.20 1.63
CA ILE A 260 -17.31 -9.65 0.27
C ILE A 260 -16.01 -10.11 -0.41
N GLY A 261 -16.09 -11.21 -1.15
CA GLY A 261 -15.00 -11.74 -1.96
C GLY A 261 -15.21 -11.44 -3.44
N TYR A 262 -14.13 -11.11 -4.13
CA TYR A 262 -14.09 -10.94 -5.58
C TYR A 262 -13.03 -11.85 -6.19
N ASP A 263 -13.43 -12.69 -7.15
CA ASP A 263 -12.50 -13.49 -7.94
C ASP A 263 -11.68 -12.57 -8.86
N TYR A 264 -10.35 -12.72 -8.86
CA TYR A 264 -9.45 -12.04 -9.79
C TYR A 264 -8.70 -13.03 -10.70
N GLY A 265 -9.22 -14.24 -10.87
CA GLY A 265 -8.72 -15.30 -11.74
C GLY A 265 -7.69 -16.22 -11.09
N THR A 266 -6.72 -15.67 -10.37
CA THR A 266 -5.68 -16.47 -9.65
C THR A 266 -5.83 -16.43 -8.13
N GLY A 267 -6.87 -15.77 -7.62
CA GLY A 267 -7.19 -15.71 -6.21
C GLY A 267 -8.44 -14.88 -5.92
N VAL A 268 -8.57 -14.48 -4.66
CA VAL A 268 -9.67 -13.66 -4.15
C VAL A 268 -9.19 -12.35 -3.54
N VAL A 269 -9.87 -11.24 -3.85
CA VAL A 269 -9.82 -10.01 -3.07
C VAL A 269 -10.94 -10.07 -2.04
N ILE A 270 -10.59 -9.98 -0.76
CA ILE A 270 -11.54 -9.85 0.34
C ILE A 270 -11.62 -8.37 0.71
N GLN A 271 -12.82 -7.79 0.59
CA GLN A 271 -13.13 -6.46 1.12
C GLN A 271 -13.73 -6.60 2.52
N ALA A 272 -13.16 -5.86 3.48
CA ALA A 272 -13.58 -5.81 4.88
C ALA A 272 -14.14 -4.42 5.21
N GLY A 273 -15.46 -4.29 5.24
CA GLY A 273 -16.16 -3.03 5.48
C GLY A 273 -16.42 -2.20 4.22
N THR A 274 -17.19 -1.13 4.38
CA THR A 274 -17.63 -0.26 3.28
C THR A 274 -16.52 0.67 2.80
N LEU A 275 -15.83 1.33 3.72
CA LEU A 275 -14.75 2.28 3.47
C LEU A 275 -13.46 1.82 4.16
N PRO A 276 -12.28 2.31 3.73
CA PRO A 276 -11.05 2.09 4.47
C PRO A 276 -11.15 2.72 5.87
N LEU A 277 -10.49 2.10 6.86
CA LEU A 277 -10.50 2.53 8.26
C LEU A 277 -9.07 2.78 8.72
N GLY A 278 -8.78 3.98 9.22
CA GLY A 278 -7.43 4.36 9.66
C GLY A 278 -7.00 3.78 11.01
N GLY A 279 -7.95 3.30 11.81
CA GLY A 279 -7.66 2.81 13.16
C GLY A 279 -7.22 3.95 14.10
N SER A 280 -8.02 5.03 14.18
CA SER A 280 -7.66 6.19 15.01
C SER A 280 -7.65 5.83 16.49
N VAL A 281 -6.56 6.13 17.20
CA VAL A 281 -6.48 5.92 18.65
C VAL A 281 -7.47 6.78 19.46
N GLU A 282 -8.05 7.81 18.84
CA GLU A 282 -9.02 8.70 19.47
C GLU A 282 -10.46 8.18 19.35
N GLU A 283 -10.71 7.25 18.42
CA GLU A 283 -12.05 6.73 18.12
C GLU A 283 -12.07 5.21 18.22
N ASP A 284 -11.36 4.55 17.34
CA ASP A 284 -11.23 3.10 17.29
C ASP A 284 -9.88 2.67 16.69
N PRO A 285 -8.90 2.25 17.50
CA PRO A 285 -7.60 1.79 17.00
C PRO A 285 -7.64 0.42 16.32
N LEU A 286 -8.66 -0.40 16.59
CA LEU A 286 -8.73 -1.80 16.15
C LEU A 286 -10.08 -2.10 15.49
N PRO A 287 -10.29 -1.67 14.23
CA PRO A 287 -11.54 -1.87 13.52
C PRO A 287 -11.96 -3.35 13.48
N ALA A 288 -13.21 -3.64 13.83
CA ALA A 288 -13.71 -5.01 13.90
C ALA A 288 -13.56 -5.79 12.58
N PRO A 289 -13.80 -5.20 11.39
CA PRO A 289 -13.59 -5.91 10.14
C PRO A 289 -12.15 -6.40 9.96
N TYR A 290 -11.15 -5.64 10.42
CA TYR A 290 -9.73 -5.96 10.22
C TYR A 290 -9.24 -6.97 11.25
N VAL A 291 -9.69 -6.85 12.50
CA VAL A 291 -9.36 -7.82 13.55
C VAL A 291 -9.93 -9.20 13.20
N LEU A 292 -11.19 -9.27 12.77
CA LEU A 292 -11.83 -10.53 12.40
C LEU A 292 -11.19 -11.15 11.15
N LEU A 293 -10.88 -10.34 10.12
CA LEU A 293 -10.15 -10.83 8.94
C LEU A 293 -8.73 -11.29 9.28
N ASN A 294 -8.02 -10.53 10.14
CA ASN A 294 -6.68 -10.89 10.60
C ASN A 294 -6.70 -12.24 11.31
N ARG A 295 -7.70 -12.52 12.16
CA ARG A 295 -7.80 -13.81 12.86
C ARG A 295 -7.80 -14.99 11.87
N ILE A 296 -8.54 -14.85 10.76
CA ILE A 296 -8.68 -15.88 9.73
C ILE A 296 -7.43 -16.01 8.85
N LEU A 297 -6.80 -14.89 8.50
CA LEU A 297 -5.60 -14.91 7.63
C LEU A 297 -4.27 -14.97 8.42
N LYS A 298 -4.32 -14.98 9.75
CA LYS A 298 -3.15 -15.08 10.64
C LYS A 298 -2.24 -16.27 10.30
N PRO A 299 -2.74 -17.47 9.94
CA PRO A 299 -1.86 -18.58 9.55
C PRO A 299 -1.01 -18.31 8.30
N LEU A 300 -1.41 -17.36 7.44
CA LEU A 300 -0.67 -16.95 6.25
C LEU A 300 0.32 -15.81 6.52
N ARG A 301 0.18 -15.12 7.66
CA ARG A 301 1.00 -13.94 7.97
C ARG A 301 2.42 -14.36 8.30
N VAL A 302 3.39 -13.64 7.75
CA VAL A 302 4.80 -13.91 8.05
C VAL A 302 5.10 -13.62 9.52
N GLU A 303 5.96 -14.44 10.13
CA GLU A 303 6.35 -14.25 11.53
C GLU A 303 7.26 -13.02 11.71
N LYS A 304 8.12 -12.77 10.71
CA LYS A 304 9.11 -11.69 10.70
C LYS A 304 9.16 -11.00 9.35
N ILE A 305 9.23 -9.68 9.37
CA ILE A 305 9.35 -8.81 8.18
C ILE A 305 10.69 -8.05 8.14
N GLY A 306 11.52 -8.21 9.17
CA GLY A 306 12.75 -7.43 9.33
C GLY A 306 12.45 -6.03 9.86
N SER A 307 12.79 -5.01 9.07
CA SER A 307 12.57 -3.61 9.44
C SER A 307 11.67 -2.95 8.42
N LEU A 308 10.59 -2.29 8.87
CA LEU A 308 9.72 -1.50 8.01
C LEU A 308 10.37 -0.15 7.65
N HIS A 309 11.19 0.37 8.56
CA HIS A 309 11.98 1.60 8.38
C HIS A 309 13.47 1.28 8.29
N ARG A 310 14.23 2.03 7.48
CA ARG A 310 15.68 1.86 7.29
C ARG A 310 16.52 3.03 7.81
N GLY A 311 15.93 4.21 7.97
CA GLY A 311 16.61 5.45 8.33
C GLY A 311 17.33 5.43 9.67
N ASN A 312 18.32 6.29 9.80
CA ASN A 312 19.19 6.30 10.98
C ASN A 312 18.71 7.24 12.10
N TYR A 313 17.72 8.08 11.81
CA TYR A 313 17.17 9.02 12.78
C TYR A 313 15.98 8.41 13.52
N SER A 314 16.19 8.04 14.78
CA SER A 314 15.18 7.47 15.67
C SER A 314 15.34 8.11 17.05
N THR A 315 14.23 8.48 17.69
CA THR A 315 14.21 8.96 19.07
C THR A 315 13.38 8.01 19.95
N ASP A 316 13.44 8.14 21.27
CA ASP A 316 12.58 7.36 22.16
C ASP A 316 11.09 7.73 21.98
N GLU A 317 10.83 9.00 21.65
CA GLU A 317 9.49 9.54 21.38
C GLU A 317 8.95 9.13 20.01
N ILE A 318 9.83 8.98 19.02
CA ILE A 318 9.50 8.59 17.64
C ILE A 318 10.47 7.48 17.20
N PRO A 319 10.34 6.27 17.78
CA PRO A 319 11.20 5.17 17.42
C PRO A 319 10.75 4.60 16.09
N LEU A 320 11.71 4.42 15.19
CA LEU A 320 11.47 3.76 13.92
C LEU A 320 11.00 2.31 14.12
N ILE A 321 10.18 1.83 13.19
CA ILE A 321 9.55 0.51 13.27
C ILE A 321 10.51 -0.54 12.73
N LYS A 322 11.43 -0.97 13.60
CA LYS A 322 12.49 -1.96 13.32
C LYS A 322 12.46 -3.12 14.31
N GLY A 323 12.89 -4.30 13.87
CA GLY A 323 13.02 -5.50 14.73
C GLY A 323 11.73 -5.82 15.48
N TYR A 324 11.78 -5.90 16.81
CA TYR A 324 10.62 -6.24 17.63
C TYR A 324 9.42 -5.29 17.45
N ARG A 325 9.66 -4.01 17.07
CA ARG A 325 8.56 -3.06 16.78
C ARG A 325 7.86 -3.40 15.48
N ALA A 326 8.60 -3.86 14.46
CA ALA A 326 8.01 -4.35 13.22
C ALA A 326 7.21 -5.63 13.47
N GLU A 327 7.73 -6.54 14.30
CA GLU A 327 6.98 -7.74 14.70
C GLU A 327 5.70 -7.40 15.50
N ALA A 328 5.75 -6.40 16.39
CA ALA A 328 4.57 -5.90 17.09
C ALA A 328 3.56 -5.28 16.12
N TRP A 329 4.02 -4.52 15.12
CA TRP A 329 3.15 -3.95 14.08
C TRP A 329 2.46 -5.04 13.25
N LEU A 330 3.15 -6.14 12.90
CA LEU A 330 2.53 -7.28 12.21
C LEU A 330 1.39 -7.89 13.05
N LYS A 331 1.58 -7.97 14.38
CA LYS A 331 0.66 -8.58 15.34
C LYS A 331 -0.38 -7.62 15.90
N ARG A 332 -0.46 -6.38 15.42
CA ARG A 332 -1.31 -5.32 16.02
C ARG A 332 -2.80 -5.64 16.08
N PHE A 333 -3.28 -6.53 15.20
CA PHE A 333 -4.67 -7.00 15.17
C PHE A 333 -4.87 -8.36 15.85
N ASP A 334 -3.86 -8.89 16.52
CA ASP A 334 -4.00 -10.14 17.27
C ASP A 334 -4.80 -9.89 18.53
N ILE A 335 -5.76 -10.77 18.76
CA ILE A 335 -6.62 -10.81 19.94
C ILE A 335 -6.62 -12.23 20.50
N GLU A 336 -6.98 -12.37 21.76
CA GLU A 336 -7.24 -13.66 22.38
C GLU A 336 -8.59 -14.22 21.90
N ASP A 337 -8.73 -15.55 21.83
CA ASP A 337 -9.97 -16.19 21.33
C ASP A 337 -11.20 -15.81 22.18
N SER A 338 -11.02 -15.50 23.46
CA SER A 338 -12.10 -15.02 24.34
C SER A 338 -12.67 -13.67 23.92
N GLU A 339 -11.88 -12.83 23.23
CA GLU A 339 -12.28 -11.49 22.77
C GLU A 339 -13.07 -11.55 21.46
N LYS A 340 -13.09 -12.71 20.77
CA LYS A 340 -13.76 -12.89 19.48
C LYS A 340 -15.22 -12.42 19.51
N VAL A 341 -15.97 -12.75 20.56
CA VAL A 341 -17.39 -12.39 20.69
C VAL A 341 -17.58 -10.88 20.77
N ASP A 342 -16.69 -10.17 21.45
CA ASP A 342 -16.75 -8.72 21.59
C ASP A 342 -16.54 -8.03 20.24
N TYR A 343 -15.65 -8.57 19.39
CA TYR A 343 -15.44 -8.05 18.04
C TYR A 343 -16.61 -8.36 17.09
N PHE A 344 -17.32 -9.49 17.24
CA PHE A 344 -18.57 -9.72 16.51
C PHE A 344 -19.70 -8.78 16.96
N ALA A 345 -19.75 -8.46 18.26
CA ALA A 345 -20.69 -7.46 18.79
C ALA A 345 -20.36 -6.07 18.24
N LYS A 346 -19.08 -5.69 18.25
CA LYS A 346 -18.57 -4.44 17.65
C LYS A 346 -18.89 -4.35 16.16
N LEU A 347 -18.71 -5.43 15.41
CA LEU A 347 -19.04 -5.51 13.98
C LEU A 347 -20.51 -5.15 13.70
N GLN A 348 -21.44 -5.41 14.62
CA GLN A 348 -22.86 -5.05 14.43
C GLN A 348 -23.09 -3.55 14.30
N PHE A 349 -22.19 -2.73 14.83
CA PHE A 349 -22.24 -1.26 14.74
C PHE A 349 -21.54 -0.71 13.49
N GLU A 350 -20.78 -1.54 12.78
CA GLU A 350 -20.12 -1.16 11.54
C GLU A 350 -21.13 -1.05 10.40
N PRO A 351 -20.96 -0.09 9.47
CA PRO A 351 -21.80 0.01 8.28
C PRO A 351 -21.77 -1.27 7.45
N LYS A 352 -22.96 -1.78 7.10
CA LYS A 352 -23.10 -2.94 6.22
C LYS A 352 -22.80 -2.58 4.77
N LEU A 353 -22.19 -3.54 4.06
CA LEU A 353 -21.96 -3.48 2.62
C LEU A 353 -23.28 -3.27 1.87
N ASN A 354 -23.20 -2.42 0.85
CA ASN A 354 -24.31 -2.11 -0.04
C ASN A 354 -23.76 -1.73 -1.43
N SER A 355 -24.64 -1.54 -2.41
CA SER A 355 -24.26 -1.32 -3.82
C SER A 355 -23.47 -0.04 -4.09
N ASN A 356 -23.44 0.91 -3.14
CA ASN A 356 -22.67 2.15 -3.27
C ASN A 356 -21.17 1.91 -3.04
N TYR A 357 -20.83 0.96 -2.16
CA TYR A 357 -19.46 0.72 -1.71
C TYR A 357 -18.90 -0.66 -2.10
N ALA A 358 -19.69 -1.49 -2.78
CA ALA A 358 -19.30 -2.84 -3.17
C ALA A 358 -19.98 -3.31 -4.46
N PHE A 359 -19.35 -4.28 -5.15
CA PHE A 359 -19.91 -4.97 -6.31
C PHE A 359 -20.65 -6.24 -5.87
N LEU A 360 -21.86 -6.08 -5.35
CA LEU A 360 -22.66 -7.21 -4.83
C LEU A 360 -22.95 -8.28 -5.91
N ASP A 361 -22.95 -7.88 -7.18
CA ASP A 361 -23.13 -8.73 -8.36
C ASP A 361 -21.88 -9.55 -8.73
N LYS A 362 -20.69 -9.10 -8.33
CA LYS A 362 -19.40 -9.78 -8.56
C LYS A 362 -18.98 -10.68 -7.38
N ARG A 363 -19.84 -10.81 -6.38
CA ARG A 363 -19.58 -11.59 -5.17
C ARG A 363 -19.31 -13.06 -5.49
N ILE A 364 -18.29 -13.63 -4.85
CA ILE A 364 -18.16 -15.08 -4.71
C ILE A 364 -18.77 -15.58 -3.40
N ASP A 365 -19.34 -16.78 -3.45
CA ASP A 365 -19.70 -17.52 -2.24
C ASP A 365 -18.43 -18.11 -1.64
N TRP A 366 -18.27 -18.04 -0.32
CA TRP A 366 -17.10 -18.61 0.36
C TRP A 366 -16.98 -20.13 0.16
N GLU A 367 -18.07 -20.83 -0.17
CA GLU A 367 -18.10 -22.28 -0.36
C GLU A 367 -17.81 -22.74 -1.79
N ARG A 368 -17.85 -21.83 -2.79
CA ARG A 368 -17.66 -22.18 -4.20
C ARG A 368 -16.20 -22.33 -4.62
#